data_AF-S2YZ58-F1
#
_entry.id   AF-S2YZ58-F1
#
_cell.length_a   1.000
_cell.length_b   1.000
_cell.length_c   1.000
_cell.angle_alpha   90.00
_cell.angle_beta   90.00
_cell.angle_gamma   90.00
#
_symmetry.space_group_name_H-M   'P 1'
#
loop_
_entity.id
_entity.type
_entity.pdbx_description
1 polymer ?
#
loop_
_entity_poly.entity_id
_entity_poly.type
_entity_poly.pdbx_seq_one_letter_code
_entity_poly.pdbx_strand_id
1 'polypeptide(L)'
;MDTQNPSAPTCTQSRIPGKNHPHAGGLIHDNARHTSRFTVIGNHLAQHPELSGLAIGLAVYIQSLPAGARVDIRTLAARFPEGTTRIAAALRELETHGYLRRTRERTGNGRIVTRTVSCNQPGHARVAHALHPRRTPRPQKAAPRPLPPVPTPSYPSPTLIRQATDLLADLHRHDRRLLLSERDATHLAPGVAAWLEREVTPTAVREALTADLPREPLCRPASLLAHRLTTQLPPPPPFRTPPPPPQARHHPLRNCDGCDRAFRAPAPGRCRDCRSDLPQAA
;
A
#
# COMPACT_ATOMS: atom_id res chain seq x y z
N MET A 1 -4.45 -47.37 26.79
CA MET A 1 -3.00 -47.15 26.60
C MET A 1 -2.90 -46.11 25.51
N ASP A 2 -3.10 -44.85 25.90
CA ASP A 2 -3.21 -43.72 24.98
C ASP A 2 -2.04 -42.77 25.27
N THR A 3 -1.02 -42.87 24.43
CA THR A 3 0.23 -42.12 24.55
C THR A 3 0.02 -40.74 23.95
N GLN A 4 -0.13 -39.72 24.81
CA GLN A 4 -0.12 -38.31 24.40
C GLN A 4 1.27 -37.90 23.91
N ASN A 5 1.31 -37.25 22.75
CA ASN A 5 2.52 -36.78 22.09
C ASN A 5 2.91 -35.37 22.64
N PRO A 6 4.03 -35.19 23.35
CA PRO A 6 4.32 -33.98 24.14
C PRO A 6 5.17 -32.93 23.38
N SER A 7 5.03 -32.81 22.06
CA SER A 7 5.96 -32.03 21.21
C SER A 7 5.29 -30.86 20.47
N ALA A 8 4.54 -30.02 21.19
CA ALA A 8 4.15 -28.70 20.70
C ALA A 8 4.64 -27.63 21.70
N PRO A 9 5.63 -26.79 21.36
CA PRO A 9 6.02 -25.69 22.23
C PRO A 9 4.86 -24.68 22.33
N THR A 10 4.55 -24.32 23.57
CA THR A 10 3.55 -23.30 23.92
C THR A 10 3.87 -21.99 23.19
N CYS A 11 2.87 -21.40 22.54
CA CYS A 11 3.00 -20.15 21.80
C CYS A 11 3.70 -19.08 22.64
N THR A 12 4.79 -18.54 22.10
CA THR A 12 5.59 -17.43 22.63
C THR A 12 4.68 -16.27 23.07
N GLN A 13 4.64 -15.98 24.37
CA GLN A 13 4.09 -14.72 24.87
C GLN A 13 4.94 -13.55 24.34
N SER A 14 4.28 -12.54 23.78
CA SER A 14 4.96 -11.34 23.27
C SER A 14 5.74 -10.66 24.40
N ARG A 15 7.08 -10.63 24.27
CA ARG A 15 7.95 -9.82 25.12
C ARG A 15 7.62 -8.34 24.91
N ILE A 16 6.93 -7.72 25.87
CA ILE A 16 6.94 -6.27 26.01
C ILE A 16 8.28 -5.93 26.68
N PRO A 17 9.14 -5.09 26.08
CA PRO A 17 10.41 -4.73 26.70
C PRO A 17 10.15 -3.78 27.87
N GLY A 18 10.06 -4.35 29.08
CA GLY A 18 10.11 -3.59 30.31
C GLY A 18 11.51 -3.01 30.51
N LYS A 19 11.70 -1.74 30.17
CA LYS A 19 12.81 -0.96 30.71
C LYS A 19 12.49 -0.67 32.18
N ASN A 20 13.19 -1.35 33.07
CA ASN A 20 13.22 -1.07 34.50
C ASN A 20 13.82 0.32 34.75
N HIS A 21 12.98 1.34 34.76
CA HIS A 21 13.21 2.55 35.54
C HIS A 21 12.19 2.52 36.69
N PRO A 22 12.61 2.69 37.96
CA PRO A 22 11.68 2.76 39.07
C PRO A 22 10.98 4.12 38.98
N HIS A 23 9.88 4.19 38.22
CA HIS A 23 8.97 5.31 38.32
C HIS A 23 8.19 5.15 39.62
N ALA A 24 8.66 5.87 40.63
CA ALA A 24 7.91 6.18 41.83
C ALA A 24 6.57 6.83 41.44
N GLY A 25 5.46 6.14 41.72
CA GLY A 25 4.09 6.67 41.63
C GLY A 25 3.56 6.94 40.21
N GLY A 26 2.43 6.32 39.86
CA GLY A 26 1.73 6.57 38.59
C GLY A 26 0.52 5.67 38.40
N LEU A 27 -0.32 6.00 37.41
CA LEU A 27 -1.46 5.17 37.02
C LEU A 27 -0.95 3.97 36.21
N ILE A 28 -1.08 2.76 36.77
CA ILE A 28 -0.86 1.51 36.05
C ILE A 28 -2.20 1.01 35.55
N HIS A 29 -2.31 0.78 34.24
CA HIS A 29 -3.52 0.25 33.63
C HIS A 29 -3.45 -1.28 33.56
N ASP A 30 -4.37 -1.96 34.23
CA ASP A 30 -4.67 -3.37 33.96
C ASP A 30 -5.80 -3.44 32.92
N ASN A 31 -5.42 -3.66 31.65
CA ASN A 31 -6.32 -3.55 30.51
C ASN A 31 -6.80 -4.94 30.05
N ALA A 32 -8.09 -5.21 30.19
CA ALA A 32 -8.75 -6.32 29.53
C ALA A 32 -9.43 -5.87 28.22
N ARG A 33 -9.37 -6.70 27.18
CA ARG A 33 -10.02 -6.40 25.90
C ARG A 33 -11.54 -6.55 26.04
N HIS A 34 -12.27 -5.45 25.89
CA HIS A 34 -13.73 -5.50 25.73
C HIS A 34 -14.11 -5.99 24.33
N THR A 35 -14.96 -7.02 24.25
CA THR A 35 -15.41 -7.64 22.99
C THR A 35 -16.87 -7.33 22.64
N SER A 36 -17.67 -6.86 23.60
CA SER A 36 -19.07 -6.49 23.39
C SER A 36 -19.49 -5.36 24.33
N ARG A 37 -20.60 -4.69 24.01
CA ARG A 37 -21.26 -3.66 24.84
C ARG A 37 -20.34 -2.53 25.32
N PHE A 38 -19.43 -2.08 24.46
CA PHE A 38 -18.55 -0.95 24.74
C PHE A 38 -18.78 0.18 23.74
N THR A 39 -18.51 1.41 24.17
CA THR A 39 -18.52 2.61 23.32
C THR A 39 -17.11 3.18 23.28
N VAL A 40 -16.62 3.50 22.09
CA VAL A 40 -15.33 4.17 21.92
C VAL A 40 -15.51 5.65 22.15
N ILE A 41 -14.81 6.19 23.15
CA ILE A 41 -14.82 7.60 23.49
C ILE A 41 -13.51 8.23 23.04
N GLY A 42 -13.58 9.37 22.35
CA GLY A 42 -12.40 10.12 21.95
C GLY A 42 -11.75 10.84 23.13
N ASN A 43 -10.41 10.88 23.16
CA ASN A 43 -9.66 11.61 24.20
C ASN A 43 -10.02 13.11 24.23
N HIS A 44 -10.39 13.69 23.09
CA HIS A 44 -10.82 15.10 23.03
C HIS A 44 -12.08 15.37 23.88
N LEU A 45 -12.93 14.36 24.11
CA LEU A 45 -14.08 14.45 25.00
C LEU A 45 -13.68 14.10 26.45
N ALA A 46 -12.96 13.00 26.62
CA ALA A 46 -12.58 12.50 27.95
C ALA A 46 -11.62 13.45 28.71
N GLN A 47 -10.83 14.23 27.98
CA GLN A 47 -9.81 15.14 28.52
C GLN A 47 -10.14 16.60 28.14
N HIS A 48 -11.41 16.91 27.88
CA HIS A 48 -11.79 18.24 27.43
C HIS A 48 -11.50 19.28 28.53
N PRO A 49 -10.74 20.35 28.24
CA PRO A 49 -10.26 21.28 29.28
C PRO A 49 -11.38 22.17 29.86
N GLU A 50 -12.40 22.47 29.05
CA GLU A 50 -13.46 23.43 29.41
C GLU A 50 -14.79 22.78 29.81
N LEU A 51 -14.94 21.45 29.64
CA LEU A 51 -16.18 20.77 30.01
C LEU A 51 -16.11 20.37 31.48
N SER A 52 -17.22 20.52 32.19
CA SER A 52 -17.34 19.95 33.53
C SER A 52 -17.27 18.42 33.49
N GLY A 53 -16.80 17.80 34.58
CA GLY A 53 -16.79 16.33 34.70
C GLY A 53 -18.20 15.73 34.55
N LEU A 54 -19.23 16.46 34.97
CA LEU A 54 -20.63 16.08 34.73
C LEU A 54 -20.99 16.09 33.25
N ALA A 55 -20.60 17.13 32.50
CA ALA A 55 -20.81 17.19 31.05
C ALA A 55 -20.08 16.06 30.32
N ILE A 56 -18.82 15.77 30.68
CA ILE A 56 -18.07 14.64 30.13
C ILE A 56 -18.79 13.32 30.42
N GLY A 57 -19.19 13.09 31.68
CA GLY A 57 -19.93 11.88 32.07
C GLY A 57 -21.27 11.72 31.33
N LEU A 58 -22.03 12.81 31.18
CA LEU A 58 -23.28 12.80 30.40
C LEU A 58 -23.02 12.52 28.93
N ALA A 59 -21.97 13.08 28.33
CA ALA A 59 -21.63 12.83 26.93
C ALA A 59 -21.26 11.35 26.70
N VAL A 60 -20.44 10.76 27.58
CA VAL A 60 -20.09 9.33 27.54
C VAL A 60 -21.34 8.46 27.64
N TYR A 61 -22.23 8.78 28.59
CA TYR A 61 -23.49 8.05 28.74
C TYR A 61 -24.37 8.16 27.49
N ILE A 62 -24.57 9.37 26.95
CA ILE A 62 -25.40 9.60 25.77
C ILE A 62 -24.85 8.82 24.55
N GLN A 63 -23.53 8.77 24.35
CA GLN A 63 -22.92 8.00 23.26
C GLN A 63 -23.05 6.48 23.41
N SER A 64 -23.32 5.99 24.63
CA SER A 64 -23.57 4.57 24.89
C SER A 64 -25.01 4.12 24.62
N LEU A 65 -25.94 5.08 24.45
CA LEU A 65 -27.35 4.78 24.27
C LEU A 65 -27.68 4.40 22.81
N PRO A 66 -28.66 3.52 22.58
CA PRO A 66 -29.17 3.25 21.24
C PRO A 66 -29.88 4.48 20.66
N ALA A 67 -29.94 4.56 19.33
CA ALA A 67 -30.68 5.62 18.64
C ALA A 67 -32.16 5.63 19.08
N GLY A 68 -32.69 6.82 19.37
CA GLY A 68 -34.07 7.00 19.84
C GLY A 68 -34.25 6.97 21.36
N ALA A 69 -33.19 6.73 22.13
CA ALA A 69 -33.24 6.87 23.59
C ALA A 69 -33.63 8.29 24.02
N ARG A 70 -34.36 8.41 25.13
CA ARG A 70 -34.78 9.71 25.68
C ARG A 70 -33.63 10.38 26.41
N VAL A 71 -33.27 11.59 25.96
CA VAL A 71 -32.19 12.42 26.52
C VAL A 71 -32.76 13.79 26.95
N ASP A 72 -33.80 13.74 27.80
CA ASP A 72 -34.39 14.91 28.43
C ASP A 72 -33.87 15.08 29.87
N ILE A 73 -33.99 16.30 30.40
CA ILE A 73 -33.45 16.68 31.71
C ILE A 73 -34.04 15.80 32.83
N ARG A 74 -35.33 15.45 32.74
CA ARG A 74 -36.01 14.66 33.77
C ARG A 74 -35.51 13.21 33.75
N THR A 75 -35.40 12.61 32.57
CA THR A 75 -34.88 11.25 32.39
C THR A 75 -33.43 11.14 32.88
N LEU A 76 -32.59 12.13 32.58
CA LEU A 76 -31.21 12.15 33.07
C LEU A 76 -31.14 12.38 34.59
N ALA A 77 -31.97 13.28 35.14
CA ALA A 77 -32.01 13.55 36.59
C ALA A 77 -32.51 12.36 37.41
N ALA A 78 -33.32 11.48 36.82
CA ALA A 78 -33.73 10.24 37.46
C ALA A 78 -32.60 9.19 37.50
N ARG A 79 -31.59 9.30 36.61
CA ARG A 79 -30.51 8.32 36.48
C ARG A 79 -29.25 8.70 37.25
N PHE A 80 -28.90 9.99 37.27
CA PHE A 80 -27.69 10.49 37.92
C PHE A 80 -28.03 11.10 39.29
N PRO A 81 -27.13 11.04 40.28
CA PRO A 81 -27.32 11.69 41.59
C PRO A 81 -27.10 13.21 41.49
N GLU A 82 -27.71 13.85 40.49
CA GLU A 82 -27.49 15.25 40.16
C GLU A 82 -28.81 15.99 39.95
N GLY A 83 -28.85 17.25 40.37
CA GLY A 83 -30.04 18.09 40.23
C GLY A 83 -30.37 18.42 38.78
N THR A 84 -31.66 18.62 38.48
CA THR A 84 -32.17 19.03 37.16
C THR A 84 -31.45 20.26 36.60
N THR A 85 -31.13 21.24 37.45
CA THR A 85 -30.40 22.46 37.07
C THR A 85 -28.97 22.17 36.60
N ARG A 86 -28.24 21.29 37.29
CA ARG A 86 -26.86 20.91 36.91
C ARG A 86 -26.85 20.10 35.62
N ILE A 87 -27.81 19.20 35.46
CA ILE A 87 -27.98 18.43 34.22
C ILE A 87 -28.32 19.36 33.05
N ALA A 88 -29.20 20.34 33.26
CA ALA A 88 -29.50 21.33 32.24
C ALA A 88 -28.26 22.17 31.88
N ALA A 89 -27.43 22.54 32.86
CA ALA A 89 -26.19 23.27 32.63
C ALA A 89 -25.17 22.44 31.84
N ALA A 90 -24.93 21.19 32.25
CA ALA A 90 -24.03 20.28 31.56
C ALA A 90 -24.50 20.00 30.12
N LEU A 91 -25.80 19.87 29.88
CA LEU A 91 -26.33 19.75 28.51
C LEU A 91 -26.08 21.02 27.67
N ARG A 92 -26.15 22.22 28.27
CA ARG A 92 -25.80 23.46 27.58
C ARG A 92 -24.31 23.54 27.27
N GLU A 93 -23.44 23.11 28.18
CA GLU A 93 -21.99 23.01 27.91
C GLU A 93 -21.73 22.11 26.69
N LEU A 94 -22.36 20.93 26.64
CA LEU A 94 -22.23 20.02 25.49
C LEU A 94 -22.75 20.63 24.19
N GLU A 95 -23.81 21.44 24.24
CA GLU A 95 -24.29 22.18 23.08
C GLU A 95 -23.30 23.27 22.63
N THR A 96 -22.76 24.05 23.56
CA THR A 96 -21.76 25.09 23.32
C THR A 96 -20.51 24.53 22.63
N HIS A 97 -20.00 23.40 23.11
CA HIS A 97 -18.80 22.76 22.55
C HIS A 97 -19.12 21.82 21.37
N GLY A 98 -20.39 21.73 20.95
CA GLY A 98 -20.80 21.01 19.74
C GLY A 98 -20.87 19.49 19.87
N TYR A 99 -20.81 18.95 21.09
CA TYR A 99 -21.01 17.53 21.40
C TYR A 99 -22.49 17.11 21.41
N LEU A 100 -23.39 18.09 21.55
CA LEU A 100 -24.83 17.88 21.48
C LEU A 100 -25.46 18.92 20.55
N ARG A 101 -26.45 18.52 19.76
CA ARG A 101 -27.26 19.43 18.97
C ARG A 101 -28.73 19.13 19.18
N ARG A 102 -29.51 20.15 19.54
CA ARG A 102 -30.96 20.07 19.64
C ARG A 102 -31.62 20.89 18.55
N THR A 103 -32.41 20.24 17.71
CA THR A 103 -33.17 20.91 16.64
C THR A 103 -34.65 20.62 16.83
N ARG A 104 -35.49 21.66 16.71
CA ARG A 104 -36.94 21.51 16.69
C ARG A 104 -37.36 21.26 15.25
N GLU A 105 -37.70 20.01 14.93
CA GLU A 105 -38.14 19.63 13.59
C GLU A 105 -39.67 19.50 13.58
N ARG A 106 -40.33 20.13 12.60
CA ARG A 106 -41.75 19.88 12.31
C ARG A 106 -41.85 18.58 11.53
N THR A 107 -42.48 17.58 12.12
CA THR A 107 -42.74 16.29 11.46
C THR A 107 -43.81 16.50 10.38
N GLY A 108 -43.87 15.64 9.36
CA GLY A 108 -44.88 15.70 8.28
C GLY A 108 -46.33 15.74 8.77
N ASN A 109 -46.58 15.34 10.02
CA ASN A 109 -47.88 15.36 10.69
C ASN A 109 -48.15 16.65 11.48
N GLY A 110 -47.38 17.73 11.25
CA GLY A 110 -47.54 19.04 11.92
C GLY A 110 -47.04 19.11 13.37
N ARG A 111 -46.60 18.00 13.97
CA ARG A 111 -46.07 17.96 15.34
C ARG A 111 -44.61 18.44 15.39
N ILE A 112 -44.29 19.33 16.32
CA ILE A 112 -42.92 19.79 16.60
C ILE A 112 -42.25 18.76 17.52
N VAL A 113 -41.20 18.09 17.03
CA VAL A 113 -40.41 17.12 17.79
C VAL A 113 -39.01 17.69 18.03
N THR A 114 -38.53 17.61 19.27
CA THR A 114 -37.14 17.97 19.60
C THR A 114 -36.24 16.80 19.26
N ARG A 115 -35.48 16.93 18.18
CA ARG A 115 -34.45 15.97 17.79
C ARG A 115 -33.14 16.31 18.49
N THR A 116 -32.66 15.38 19.31
CA THR A 116 -31.36 15.48 19.98
C THR A 116 -30.36 14.61 19.23
N VAL A 117 -29.29 15.22 18.73
CA VAL A 117 -28.20 14.57 18.00
C VAL A 117 -26.95 14.66 18.86
N SER A 118 -26.40 13.50 19.25
CA SER A 118 -25.07 13.43 19.86
C SER A 118 -24.01 13.43 18.77
N CYS A 119 -22.96 14.23 18.95
CA CYS A 119 -21.84 14.34 18.02
C CYS A 119 -20.60 13.75 18.69
N ASN A 120 -20.14 12.60 18.20
CA ASN A 120 -18.95 11.93 18.77
C ASN A 120 -17.67 12.72 18.53
N GLN A 121 -17.62 13.57 17.50
CA GLN A 121 -16.51 14.47 17.22
C GLN A 121 -17.05 15.84 16.74
N PRO A 122 -16.94 16.91 17.55
CA PRO A 122 -17.39 18.24 17.17
C PRO A 122 -16.55 18.74 15.98
N GLY A 123 -17.18 19.43 15.03
CA GLY A 123 -16.54 19.92 13.80
C GLY A 123 -16.69 19.03 12.57
N HIS A 124 -16.87 17.71 12.72
CA HIS A 124 -17.04 16.80 11.57
C HIS A 124 -18.40 16.97 10.86
N ALA A 125 -19.41 17.50 11.56
CA ALA A 125 -20.74 17.75 11.01
C ALA A 125 -20.88 19.09 10.27
N ARG A 126 -19.95 20.06 10.43
CA ARG A 126 -20.05 21.39 9.80
C ARG A 126 -19.90 21.36 8.26
N VAL A 127 -19.50 20.23 7.68
CA VAL A 127 -19.36 20.07 6.22
C VAL A 127 -20.66 19.57 5.56
N ALA A 128 -21.64 19.07 6.32
CA ALA A 128 -22.77 18.32 5.75
C ALA A 128 -24.06 19.14 5.49
N HIS A 129 -24.23 20.36 6.03
CA HIS A 129 -25.54 21.06 5.99
C HIS A 129 -25.54 22.52 5.51
N ALA A 130 -24.42 23.09 5.07
CA ALA A 130 -24.39 24.50 4.64
C ALA A 130 -24.40 24.72 3.12
N LEU A 131 -24.25 23.69 2.28
CA LEU A 131 -24.21 23.84 0.82
C LEU A 131 -24.78 22.58 0.21
N HIS A 132 -25.71 22.70 -0.74
CA HIS A 132 -25.77 22.02 -2.06
C HIS A 132 -27.02 22.58 -2.78
N PRO A 133 -26.96 22.97 -4.07
CA PRO A 133 -26.12 22.36 -5.09
C PRO A 133 -25.37 23.37 -5.99
N ARG A 134 -24.03 23.36 -5.91
CA ARG A 134 -23.24 23.17 -7.12
C ARG A 134 -22.52 21.85 -6.92
N ARG A 135 -22.66 20.94 -7.89
CA ARG A 135 -21.91 19.69 -7.94
C ARG A 135 -20.42 20.02 -7.86
N THR A 136 -19.84 19.96 -6.68
CA THR A 136 -18.41 19.75 -6.51
C THR A 136 -18.16 18.26 -6.61
N PRO A 137 -17.03 17.84 -7.22
CA PRO A 137 -16.73 16.43 -7.39
C PRO A 137 -16.69 15.78 -5.99
N ARG A 138 -17.41 14.66 -5.86
CA ARG A 138 -17.35 13.73 -4.73
C ARG A 138 -15.90 13.68 -4.19
N PRO A 139 -15.66 13.75 -2.86
CA PRO A 139 -14.32 13.50 -2.34
C PRO A 139 -13.90 12.15 -2.89
N GLN A 140 -12.84 12.15 -3.68
CA GLN A 140 -12.29 10.94 -4.25
C GLN A 140 -12.07 10.00 -3.07
N LYS A 141 -12.72 8.83 -3.14
CA LYS A 141 -12.45 7.66 -2.32
C LYS A 141 -10.97 7.69 -1.97
N ALA A 142 -10.63 7.89 -0.69
CA ALA A 142 -9.25 8.11 -0.24
C ALA A 142 -8.34 7.21 -1.07
N ALA A 143 -7.44 7.83 -1.83
CA ALA A 143 -6.66 7.11 -2.82
C ALA A 143 -6.05 5.90 -2.12
N PRO A 144 -6.18 4.69 -2.71
CA PRO A 144 -5.59 3.50 -2.12
C PRO A 144 -4.15 3.81 -1.76
N ARG A 145 -3.74 3.46 -0.54
CA ARG A 145 -2.41 3.75 0.02
C ARG A 145 -1.38 3.51 -1.08
N PRO A 146 -0.55 4.51 -1.43
CA PRO A 146 0.35 4.39 -2.57
C PRO A 146 1.23 3.16 -2.40
N LEU A 147 1.44 2.44 -3.51
CA LEU A 147 2.40 1.35 -3.54
C LEU A 147 3.78 1.88 -3.12
N PRO A 148 4.59 1.06 -2.43
CA PRO A 148 5.93 1.48 -2.06
C PRO A 148 6.76 1.76 -3.32
N PRO A 149 7.69 2.73 -3.28
CA PRO A 149 8.50 3.08 -4.43
C PRO A 149 9.33 1.87 -4.89
N VAL A 150 9.42 1.68 -6.20
CA VAL A 150 10.26 0.67 -6.84
C VAL A 150 11.53 1.34 -7.39
N PRO A 151 12.65 0.60 -7.50
CA PRO A 151 13.83 1.11 -8.17
C PRO A 151 13.52 1.48 -9.61
N THR A 152 14.18 2.51 -10.13
CA THR A 152 14.07 2.94 -11.53
C THR A 152 15.36 2.60 -12.27
N PRO A 153 15.28 2.17 -13.54
CA PRO A 153 16.47 1.95 -14.35
C PRO A 153 17.17 3.29 -14.62
N SER A 154 18.48 3.24 -14.84
CA SER A 154 19.28 4.40 -15.20
C SER A 154 18.91 4.90 -16.60
N TYR A 155 18.58 3.99 -17.51
CA TYR A 155 18.15 4.28 -18.87
C TYR A 155 16.78 3.63 -19.18
N PRO A 156 15.66 4.33 -18.96
CA PRO A 156 14.32 3.81 -19.22
C PRO A 156 14.03 3.80 -20.72
N SER A 157 14.49 2.76 -21.43
CA SER A 157 14.13 2.59 -22.84
C SER A 157 12.70 2.03 -22.98
N PRO A 158 11.90 2.49 -23.97
CA PRO A 158 10.52 2.01 -24.15
C PRO A 158 10.43 0.50 -24.41
N THR A 159 11.44 -0.08 -25.06
CA THR A 159 11.56 -1.52 -25.30
C THR A 159 11.73 -2.29 -23.98
N LEU A 160 12.57 -1.78 -23.08
CA LEU A 160 12.86 -2.42 -21.80
C LEU A 160 11.69 -2.28 -20.82
N ILE A 161 10.99 -1.13 -20.81
CA ILE A 161 9.75 -0.99 -20.05
C ILE A 161 8.65 -1.91 -20.58
N ARG A 162 8.52 -2.07 -21.91
CA ARG A 162 7.56 -3.02 -22.50
C ARG A 162 7.87 -4.46 -22.10
N GLN A 163 9.12 -4.89 -22.23
CA GLN A 163 9.55 -6.22 -21.78
C GLN A 163 9.27 -6.46 -20.29
N ALA A 164 9.47 -5.45 -19.45
CA ALA A 164 9.13 -5.51 -18.03
C ALA A 164 7.62 -5.67 -17.78
N THR A 165 6.79 -4.91 -18.50
CA THR A 165 5.33 -5.01 -18.41
C THR A 165 4.81 -6.36 -18.89
N ASP A 166 5.35 -6.88 -20.00
CA ASP A 166 4.99 -8.21 -20.54
C ASP A 166 5.34 -9.33 -19.54
N LEU A 167 6.50 -9.22 -18.88
CA LEU A 167 6.91 -10.14 -17.82
C LEU A 167 5.93 -10.13 -16.64
N LEU A 168 5.53 -8.94 -16.19
CA LEU A 168 4.57 -8.76 -15.09
C LEU A 168 3.18 -9.30 -15.45
N ALA A 169 2.72 -9.09 -16.69
CA ALA A 169 1.47 -9.63 -17.20
C ALA A 169 1.50 -11.17 -17.23
N ASP A 170 2.64 -11.76 -17.54
CA ASP A 170 2.80 -13.21 -17.63
C ASP A 170 2.87 -13.93 -16.26
N LEU A 171 3.11 -13.22 -15.16
CA LEU A 171 3.24 -13.82 -13.82
C LEU A 171 2.01 -14.65 -13.41
N HIS A 172 0.81 -14.24 -13.82
CA HIS A 172 -0.43 -14.93 -13.48
C HIS A 172 -0.48 -16.38 -14.03
N ARG A 173 0.31 -16.69 -15.07
CA ARG A 173 0.38 -18.03 -15.67
C ARG A 173 1.19 -19.00 -14.81
N HIS A 174 2.11 -18.48 -14.01
CA HIS A 174 2.93 -19.24 -13.08
C HIS A 174 2.28 -19.36 -11.70
N ASP A 175 1.69 -18.28 -11.20
CA ASP A 175 0.82 -18.31 -10.02
C ASP A 175 -0.40 -17.42 -10.24
N ARG A 176 -1.60 -18.03 -10.26
CA ARG A 176 -2.88 -17.32 -10.46
C ARG A 176 -3.15 -16.24 -9.39
N ARG A 177 -2.51 -16.31 -8.23
CA ARG A 177 -2.62 -15.32 -7.15
C ARG A 177 -1.92 -14.00 -7.48
N LEU A 178 -1.06 -13.98 -8.51
CA LEU A 178 -0.31 -12.81 -8.98
C LEU A 178 -0.98 -12.11 -10.17
N LEU A 179 -2.32 -12.12 -10.22
CA LEU A 179 -3.05 -11.34 -11.21
C LEU A 179 -3.00 -9.85 -10.83
N LEU A 180 -2.28 -9.06 -11.63
CA LEU A 180 -2.05 -7.63 -11.39
C LEU A 180 -3.00 -6.77 -12.21
N SER A 181 -3.41 -5.63 -11.65
CA SER A 181 -4.12 -4.61 -12.43
C SER A 181 -3.16 -3.86 -13.35
N GLU A 182 -3.65 -3.26 -14.42
CA GLU A 182 -2.86 -2.42 -15.34
C GLU A 182 -2.09 -1.32 -14.58
N ARG A 183 -2.74 -0.72 -13.57
CA ARG A 183 -2.14 0.30 -12.72
C ARG A 183 -0.97 -0.25 -11.91
N ASP A 184 -1.12 -1.44 -11.34
CA ASP A 184 -0.06 -2.08 -10.56
C ASP A 184 1.10 -2.53 -11.45
N ALA A 185 0.81 -3.09 -12.63
CA ALA A 185 1.83 -3.48 -13.61
C ALA A 185 2.63 -2.26 -14.08
N THR A 186 1.97 -1.16 -14.40
CA THR A 186 2.61 0.10 -14.79
C THR A 186 3.50 0.65 -13.67
N HIS A 187 3.04 0.56 -12.42
CA HIS A 187 3.82 1.00 -11.26
C HIS A 187 5.06 0.12 -11.03
N LEU A 188 4.97 -1.19 -11.26
CA LEU A 188 6.05 -2.14 -10.99
C LEU A 188 7.05 -2.26 -12.15
N ALA A 189 6.66 -1.91 -13.37
CA ALA A 189 7.49 -2.05 -14.57
C ALA A 189 8.88 -1.39 -14.46
N PRO A 190 9.05 -0.19 -13.88
CA PRO A 190 10.39 0.38 -13.65
C PRO A 190 11.26 -0.47 -12.73
N GLY A 191 10.68 -1.14 -11.74
CA GLY A 191 11.41 -2.03 -10.85
C GLY A 191 11.98 -3.25 -11.56
N VAL A 192 11.16 -3.90 -12.39
CA VAL A 192 11.60 -5.03 -13.23
C VAL A 192 12.62 -4.57 -14.28
N ALA A 193 12.40 -3.40 -14.87
CA ALA A 193 13.33 -2.77 -15.79
C ALA A 193 14.72 -2.55 -15.16
N ALA A 194 14.78 -2.10 -13.90
CA ALA A 194 16.05 -1.97 -13.17
C ALA A 194 16.77 -3.31 -12.97
N TRP A 195 16.05 -4.43 -12.88
CA TRP A 195 16.65 -5.77 -12.82
C TRP A 195 17.19 -6.20 -14.19
N LEU A 196 16.44 -5.96 -15.26
CA LEU A 196 16.86 -6.27 -16.63
C LEU A 196 18.11 -5.45 -17.04
N GLU A 197 18.20 -4.18 -16.63
CA GLU A 197 19.38 -3.33 -16.84
C GLU A 197 20.64 -3.89 -16.16
N ARG A 198 20.47 -4.66 -15.08
CA ARG A 198 21.56 -5.34 -14.36
C ARG A 198 21.87 -6.74 -14.90
N GLU A 199 21.50 -6.99 -16.15
CA GLU A 199 21.74 -8.24 -16.87
C GLU A 199 21.05 -9.48 -16.26
N VAL A 200 20.01 -9.28 -15.44
CA VAL A 200 19.20 -10.40 -14.94
C VAL A 200 18.26 -10.86 -16.05
N THR A 201 18.28 -12.16 -16.35
CA THR A 201 17.42 -12.71 -17.40
C THR A 201 15.93 -12.64 -17.01
N PRO A 202 15.00 -12.48 -17.98
CA PRO A 202 13.56 -12.46 -17.67
C PRO A 202 13.06 -13.69 -16.89
N THR A 203 13.66 -14.86 -17.12
CA THR A 203 13.34 -16.08 -16.37
C THR A 203 13.79 -16.00 -14.93
N ALA A 204 15.01 -15.52 -14.68
CA ALA A 204 15.54 -15.36 -13.32
C ALA A 204 14.76 -14.29 -12.53
N VAL A 205 14.35 -13.19 -13.16
CA VAL A 205 13.48 -12.19 -12.51
C VAL A 205 12.16 -12.84 -12.12
N ARG A 206 11.54 -13.61 -13.02
CA ARG A 206 10.28 -14.30 -12.73
C ARG A 206 10.42 -15.28 -11.58
N GLU A 207 11.47 -16.10 -11.56
CA GLU A 207 11.75 -17.04 -10.47
C GLU A 207 11.90 -16.30 -9.14
N ALA A 208 12.68 -15.21 -9.09
CA ALA A 208 12.83 -14.40 -7.89
C ALA A 208 11.49 -13.81 -7.38
N LEU A 209 10.63 -13.37 -8.31
CA LEU A 209 9.31 -12.82 -7.97
C LEU A 209 8.28 -13.89 -7.54
N THR A 210 8.50 -15.15 -7.89
CA THR A 210 7.55 -16.26 -7.62
C THR A 210 8.06 -17.30 -6.61
N ALA A 211 9.35 -17.26 -6.25
CA ALA A 211 9.93 -18.15 -5.24
C ALA A 211 9.34 -17.90 -3.84
N ASP A 212 9.19 -18.92 -3.01
CA ASP A 212 8.80 -18.81 -1.59
C ASP A 212 7.61 -17.88 -1.31
N LEU A 213 6.55 -17.99 -2.13
CA LEU A 213 5.32 -17.25 -1.86
C LEU A 213 4.64 -17.77 -0.57
N PRO A 214 4.08 -16.88 0.26
CA PRO A 214 3.30 -17.28 1.43
C PRO A 214 2.22 -18.30 1.08
N ARG A 215 2.01 -19.28 1.98
CA ARG A 215 0.99 -20.32 1.77
C ARG A 215 -0.41 -19.73 1.88
N GLU A 216 -0.58 -18.71 2.71
CA GLU A 216 -1.79 -17.94 2.91
C GLU A 216 -2.22 -17.17 1.65
N PRO A 217 -3.52 -16.83 1.52
CA PRO A 217 -3.99 -16.01 0.41
C PRO A 217 -3.32 -14.62 0.40
N LEU A 218 -2.82 -14.21 -0.77
CA LEU A 218 -2.15 -12.93 -0.95
C LEU A 218 -3.15 -11.78 -0.95
N CYS A 219 -3.20 -11.02 0.15
CA CYS A 219 -4.06 -9.84 0.24
C CYS A 219 -3.57 -8.66 -0.61
N ARG A 220 -2.26 -8.57 -0.87
CA ARG A 220 -1.63 -7.46 -1.63
C ARG A 220 -0.45 -7.94 -2.48
N PRO A 221 -0.71 -8.58 -3.64
CA PRO A 221 0.35 -9.11 -4.50
C PRO A 221 1.30 -8.01 -5.00
N ALA A 222 0.76 -6.86 -5.44
CA ALA A 222 1.58 -5.76 -5.95
C ALA A 222 2.56 -5.19 -4.91
N SER A 223 2.16 -5.11 -3.63
CA SER A 223 3.05 -4.63 -2.56
C SER A 223 4.17 -5.62 -2.24
N LEU A 224 3.89 -6.93 -2.32
CA LEU A 224 4.90 -7.97 -2.15
C LEU A 224 5.94 -7.90 -3.27
N LEU A 225 5.49 -7.78 -4.52
CA LEU A 225 6.39 -7.66 -5.67
C LEU A 225 7.24 -6.39 -5.59
N ALA A 226 6.65 -5.24 -5.24
CA ALA A 226 7.40 -4.02 -5.03
C ALA A 226 8.47 -4.18 -3.93
N HIS A 227 8.13 -4.83 -2.83
CA HIS A 227 9.09 -5.12 -1.76
C HIS A 227 10.25 -5.99 -2.25
N ARG A 228 10.00 -7.05 -3.03
CA ARG A 228 11.04 -7.91 -3.60
C ARG A 228 11.92 -7.19 -4.61
N LEU A 229 11.32 -6.43 -5.52
CA LEU A 229 12.05 -5.64 -6.51
C LEU A 229 13.02 -4.66 -5.85
N THR A 230 12.67 -4.14 -4.67
CA THR A 230 13.52 -3.21 -3.91
C THR A 230 14.56 -3.93 -3.04
N THR A 231 14.18 -4.99 -2.32
CA THR A 231 15.06 -5.65 -1.33
C THR A 231 16.02 -6.67 -1.93
N GLN A 232 15.63 -7.31 -3.03
CA GLN A 232 16.41 -8.35 -3.70
C GLN A 232 17.10 -7.84 -4.97
N LEU A 233 17.15 -6.52 -5.17
CA LEU A 233 17.80 -5.92 -6.34
C LEU A 233 19.29 -6.30 -6.35
N PRO A 234 19.77 -7.08 -7.35
CA PRO A 234 21.16 -7.52 -7.40
C PRO A 234 22.09 -6.33 -7.61
N PRO A 235 23.35 -6.36 -7.16
CA PRO A 235 24.31 -5.26 -7.39
C PRO A 235 24.51 -4.99 -8.89
N PRO A 236 24.92 -3.77 -9.29
CA PRO A 236 25.21 -3.49 -10.69
C PRO A 236 26.30 -4.44 -11.19
N PRO A 237 26.22 -4.91 -12.45
CA PRO A 237 27.24 -5.78 -13.01
C PRO A 237 28.60 -5.06 -13.00
N PRO A 238 29.71 -5.79 -12.84
CA PRO A 238 31.03 -5.19 -12.93
C PRO A 238 31.18 -4.52 -14.30
N PHE A 239 31.71 -3.31 -14.31
CA PHE A 239 31.98 -2.61 -15.56
C PHE A 239 32.87 -3.47 -16.45
N ARG A 240 32.32 -3.92 -17.58
CA ARG A 240 33.08 -4.59 -18.63
C ARG A 240 33.36 -3.57 -19.71
N THR A 241 34.63 -3.31 -19.97
CA THR A 241 35.04 -2.59 -21.17
C THR A 241 34.45 -3.35 -22.37
N PRO A 242 33.71 -2.69 -23.27
CA PRO A 242 33.18 -3.34 -24.46
C PRO A 242 34.31 -4.09 -25.16
N PRO A 243 34.10 -5.34 -25.60
CA PRO A 243 35.08 -6.01 -26.41
C PRO A 243 35.38 -5.09 -27.60
N PRO A 244 36.66 -4.95 -28.00
CA PRO A 244 36.99 -4.17 -29.18
C PRO A 244 36.09 -4.62 -30.32
N PRO A 245 35.52 -3.69 -31.12
CA PRO A 245 34.65 -4.05 -32.23
C PRO A 245 35.35 -5.14 -33.03
N PRO A 246 34.63 -6.18 -33.49
CA PRO A 246 35.23 -7.22 -34.31
C PRO A 246 35.94 -6.48 -35.43
N GLN A 247 37.28 -6.54 -35.45
CA GLN A 247 38.05 -5.93 -36.52
C GLN A 247 37.50 -6.55 -37.78
N ALA A 248 36.80 -5.75 -38.59
CA ALA A 248 36.36 -6.18 -39.89
C ALA A 248 37.63 -6.68 -40.57
N ARG A 249 37.71 -8.00 -40.77
CA ARG A 249 38.84 -8.64 -41.45
C ARG A 249 38.75 -8.21 -42.90
N HIS A 250 39.11 -6.96 -43.17
CA HIS A 250 39.26 -6.45 -44.51
C HIS A 250 40.45 -7.21 -45.09
N HIS A 251 40.15 -8.22 -45.91
CA HIS A 251 41.20 -8.88 -46.65
C HIS A 251 41.98 -7.82 -47.45
N PRO A 252 43.33 -7.87 -47.42
CA PRO A 252 44.14 -6.92 -48.15
C PRO A 252 43.79 -6.97 -49.64
N LEU A 253 43.93 -5.83 -50.31
CA LEU A 253 43.84 -5.77 -51.76
C LEU A 253 45.10 -6.41 -52.35
N ARG A 254 44.94 -7.41 -53.20
CA ARG A 254 46.03 -8.16 -53.86
C ARG A 254 45.74 -8.24 -55.35
N ASN A 255 46.79 -8.31 -56.17
CA ASN A 255 46.63 -8.50 -57.62
C ASN A 255 46.52 -9.99 -57.96
N CYS A 256 45.78 -10.30 -59.02
CA CYS A 256 45.62 -11.64 -59.54
C CYS A 256 46.86 -12.10 -60.32
N ASP A 257 47.40 -13.27 -60.01
CA ASP A 257 48.57 -13.85 -60.71
C ASP A 257 48.33 -14.18 -62.20
N GLY A 258 47.07 -14.13 -62.68
CA GLY A 258 46.71 -14.44 -64.07
C GLY A 258 46.28 -13.24 -64.92
N CYS A 259 45.70 -12.20 -64.32
CA CYS A 259 45.14 -11.05 -65.05
C CYS A 259 45.43 -9.70 -64.40
N ASP A 260 46.28 -9.67 -63.37
CA ASP A 260 46.70 -8.48 -62.62
C ASP A 260 45.57 -7.63 -61.99
N ARG A 261 44.34 -8.16 -61.99
CA ARG A 261 43.16 -7.50 -61.42
C ARG A 261 43.25 -7.47 -59.89
N ALA A 262 43.05 -6.29 -59.30
CA ALA A 262 43.00 -6.10 -57.86
C ALA A 262 41.73 -6.72 -57.24
N PHE A 263 41.89 -7.57 -56.22
CA PHE A 263 40.79 -8.22 -55.49
C PHE A 263 41.12 -8.39 -54.00
N ARG A 264 40.11 -8.60 -53.16
CA ARG A 264 40.30 -8.79 -51.71
C ARG A 264 40.40 -10.27 -51.37
N ALA A 265 41.55 -10.72 -50.85
CA ALA A 265 41.76 -12.12 -50.45
C ALA A 265 42.73 -12.28 -49.28
N PRO A 266 42.54 -13.33 -48.43
CA PRO A 266 43.44 -13.59 -47.30
C PRO A 266 44.86 -13.96 -47.75
N ALA A 267 44.97 -14.78 -48.80
CA ALA A 267 46.24 -15.22 -49.39
C ALA A 267 46.39 -14.72 -50.84
N PRO A 268 47.63 -14.59 -51.36
CA PRO A 268 47.89 -14.39 -52.78
C PRO A 268 47.24 -15.49 -53.64
N GLY A 269 46.81 -15.16 -54.86
CA GLY A 269 46.23 -16.14 -55.77
C GLY A 269 45.46 -15.51 -56.92
N ARG A 270 44.64 -16.35 -57.55
CA ARG A 270 43.82 -15.97 -58.70
C ARG A 270 42.46 -15.39 -58.28
N CYS A 271 41.98 -14.39 -59.02
CA CYS A 271 40.64 -13.83 -58.85
C CYS A 271 39.56 -14.86 -59.19
N ARG A 272 38.30 -14.57 -58.85
CA ARG A 272 37.16 -15.49 -59.07
C ARG A 272 37.05 -15.93 -60.53
N ASP A 273 37.28 -15.02 -61.47
CA ASP A 273 37.16 -15.30 -62.90
C ASP A 273 38.29 -16.26 -63.35
N CYS A 274 39.55 -15.93 -63.05
CA CYS A 274 40.69 -16.79 -63.37
C CYS A 274 40.72 -18.14 -62.62
N ARG A 275 39.98 -18.28 -61.52
CA ARG A 275 39.75 -19.57 -60.84
C ARG A 275 38.67 -20.41 -61.53
N SER A 276 37.71 -19.76 -62.17
CA SER A 276 36.63 -20.41 -62.92
C SER A 276 37.08 -20.86 -64.31
N ASP A 277 38.14 -20.23 -64.84
CA ASP A 277 38.76 -20.56 -66.14
C ASP A 277 39.82 -21.69 -66.06
N LEU A 278 40.09 -22.27 -64.88
CA LEU A 278 40.91 -23.48 -64.78
C LEU A 278 40.05 -24.68 -65.19
N PRO A 279 40.35 -25.38 -66.29
CA PRO A 279 39.62 -26.61 -66.61
C PRO A 279 39.89 -27.63 -65.50
N GLN A 280 38.82 -28.25 -65.00
CA GLN A 280 38.91 -29.39 -64.08
C GLN A 280 39.79 -30.47 -64.72
N ALA A 281 41.01 -30.63 -64.21
CA ALA A 281 41.80 -31.83 -64.47
C ALA A 281 41.13 -32.99 -63.70
N ALA A 282 40.78 -34.01 -64.48
CA ALA A 282 40.23 -35.30 -64.04
C ALA A 282 41.21 -36.07 -63.13
#